data_AF-A0A7Y2PF54-F1
#
_entry.id   AF-A0A7Y2PF54-F1
#
_cell.length_a   1.000
_cell.length_b   1.000
_cell.length_c   1.000
_cell.angle_alpha   90.00
_cell.angle_beta   90.00
_cell.angle_gamma   90.00
#
_symmetry.space_group_name_H-M   'P 1'
#
loop_
_entity.id
_entity.type
_entity.pdbx_description
1 polymer ?
#
loop_
_entity_poly.entity_id
_entity_poly.type
_entity_poly.pdbx_seq_one_letter_code
_entity_poly.pdbx_strand_id
1 'polypeptide(L)'
;MRKLISVVAVATTFAMGTALAQAPAKPDVNPIANSAINTAVAPGTGAAKIAVANDAQTGALNECNNSIGDQPRTALQSCLEGKTREITSQMNIAYKKLEAQTKEIDSSATAKALESLLASQKAFEKFKDAQCQWESDSMMGGSGSGDILSACKVDLMRWRTKQLSEPGA
;
A
#
# COMPACT_ATOMS: atom_id res chain seq x y z
N MET A 1 38.29 35.85 -50.60
CA MET A 1 37.98 37.10 -49.86
C MET A 1 36.99 36.77 -48.75
N ARG A 2 37.43 36.87 -47.50
CA ARG A 2 36.66 36.59 -46.27
C ARG A 2 35.47 37.55 -46.15
N LYS A 3 34.28 37.05 -45.81
CA LYS A 3 33.23 37.86 -45.18
C LYS A 3 32.75 37.13 -43.91
N LEU A 4 33.04 37.77 -42.79
CA LEU A 4 32.72 37.35 -41.43
C LEU A 4 31.23 37.60 -41.17
N ILE A 5 30.52 36.59 -40.67
CA ILE A 5 29.14 36.74 -40.19
C ILE A 5 29.24 37.01 -38.68
N SER A 6 28.89 38.24 -38.28
CA SER A 6 28.85 38.66 -36.88
C SER A 6 27.63 38.06 -36.19
N VAL A 7 27.88 37.29 -35.13
CA VAL A 7 26.89 36.81 -34.17
C VAL A 7 26.65 37.93 -33.15
N VAL A 8 25.41 38.38 -32.99
CA VAL A 8 25.01 39.25 -31.87
C VAL A 8 24.36 38.37 -30.81
N ALA A 9 25.10 38.09 -29.74
CA ALA A 9 24.60 37.46 -28.53
C ALA A 9 23.98 38.55 -27.64
N VAL A 10 22.69 38.47 -27.36
CA VAL A 10 22.04 39.32 -26.36
C VAL A 10 22.20 38.63 -25.00
N ALA A 11 23.15 39.12 -24.22
CA ALA A 11 23.33 38.75 -22.82
C ALA A 11 22.38 39.59 -21.96
N THR A 12 21.33 38.97 -21.41
CA THR A 12 20.55 39.57 -20.32
C THR A 12 21.06 39.01 -18.99
N THR A 13 21.88 39.81 -18.33
CA THR A 13 22.27 39.65 -16.92
C THR A 13 21.11 40.03 -16.01
N PHE A 14 20.73 39.14 -15.09
CA PHE A 14 20.00 39.53 -13.87
C PHE A 14 20.80 39.06 -12.66
N ALA A 15 21.40 40.02 -11.96
CA ALA A 15 22.07 39.82 -10.69
C ALA A 15 21.24 40.47 -9.57
N MET A 16 20.84 39.63 -8.62
CA MET A 16 20.75 39.82 -7.17
C MET A 16 20.03 41.06 -6.59
N GLY A 17 18.85 40.80 -6.02
CA GLY A 17 18.71 40.75 -4.55
C GLY A 17 18.16 41.99 -3.83
N THR A 18 17.01 41.83 -3.18
CA THR A 18 16.74 42.46 -1.87
C THR A 18 16.03 41.46 -0.97
N ALA A 19 16.65 41.20 0.19
CA ALA A 19 16.21 40.31 1.24
C ALA A 19 14.96 40.84 1.96
N LEU A 20 14.01 39.95 2.26
CA LEU A 20 13.12 40.09 3.40
C LEU A 20 13.29 38.84 4.28
N ALA A 21 13.87 39.06 5.44
CA ALA A 21 14.00 38.08 6.50
C ALA A 21 12.61 37.66 7.00
N GLN A 22 12.37 36.35 7.08
CA GLN A 22 11.33 35.77 7.94
C GLN A 22 11.93 34.56 8.62
N ALA A 23 11.95 34.60 9.96
CA ALA A 23 12.39 33.51 10.82
C ALA A 23 11.48 32.27 10.67
N PRO A 24 11.97 31.05 10.97
CA PRO A 24 11.17 29.84 10.86
C PRO A 24 10.17 29.73 12.02
N ALA A 25 8.87 29.75 11.71
CA ALA A 25 7.86 29.22 12.61
C ALA A 25 7.88 27.68 12.49
N LYS A 26 8.23 27.01 13.59
CA LYS A 26 7.97 25.58 13.77
C LYS A 26 6.44 25.37 13.76
N PRO A 27 5.89 24.37 13.06
CA PRO A 27 4.59 23.86 13.44
C PRO A 27 4.77 23.00 14.69
N ASP A 28 4.23 23.48 15.79
CA ASP A 28 3.98 22.71 17.00
C ASP A 28 3.18 21.45 16.63
N VAL A 29 3.72 20.28 16.96
CA VAL A 29 2.97 19.03 16.99
C VAL A 29 1.99 19.10 18.16
N ASN A 30 0.72 19.34 17.88
CA ASN A 30 -0.35 19.16 18.85
C ASN A 30 -1.18 17.91 18.46
N PRO A 31 -1.32 16.90 19.33
CA PRO A 31 -2.14 15.73 19.07
C PRO A 31 -3.62 16.10 19.18
N ILE A 32 -4.28 16.34 18.05
CA ILE A 32 -5.75 16.41 17.97
C ILE A 32 -6.22 14.95 17.89
N ALA A 33 -6.60 14.35 19.02
CA ALA A 33 -7.95 14.37 19.59
C ALA A 33 -8.96 13.66 18.67
N ASN A 34 -9.47 12.54 19.19
CA ASN A 34 -10.53 11.70 18.64
C ASN A 34 -11.67 12.55 18.05
N SER A 35 -11.77 12.61 16.71
CA SER A 35 -12.97 13.12 16.06
C SER A 35 -14.00 12.01 15.96
N ALA A 36 -15.01 12.12 16.83
CA ALA A 36 -16.28 11.44 16.66
C ALA A 36 -16.87 11.78 15.28
N ILE A 37 -17.27 10.75 14.55
CA ILE A 37 -17.90 10.87 13.24
C ILE A 37 -19.32 11.41 13.45
N ASN A 38 -19.54 12.69 13.14
CA ASN A 38 -20.87 13.24 12.92
C ASN A 38 -21.28 12.95 11.47
N THR A 39 -22.15 11.96 11.28
CA THR A 39 -22.79 11.64 10.01
C THR A 39 -23.86 12.68 9.69
N ALA A 40 -23.52 13.67 8.87
CA ALA A 40 -24.47 14.46 8.11
C ALA A 40 -24.37 14.05 6.63
N VAL A 41 -25.24 13.12 6.21
CA VAL A 41 -25.35 12.73 4.79
C VAL A 41 -26.34 13.68 4.11
N ALA A 42 -25.84 14.55 3.23
CA ALA A 42 -26.65 15.21 2.21
C ALA A 42 -26.64 14.37 0.92
N PRO A 43 -27.77 14.23 0.20
CA PRO A 43 -27.83 13.43 -1.03
C PRO A 43 -27.26 14.25 -2.19
N GLY A 44 -25.98 14.08 -2.47
CA GLY A 44 -25.32 14.58 -3.68
C GLY A 44 -24.92 13.40 -4.56
N THR A 45 -25.49 13.34 -5.76
CA THR A 45 -25.10 12.42 -6.85
C THR A 45 -23.67 12.71 -7.28
N GLY A 46 -22.70 12.05 -6.66
CA GLY A 46 -21.32 11.98 -7.09
C GLY A 46 -20.81 10.59 -6.75
N ALA A 47 -20.24 9.89 -7.73
CA ALA A 47 -19.64 8.57 -7.51
C ALA A 47 -18.58 8.69 -6.41
N ALA A 48 -18.95 8.27 -5.19
CA ALA A 48 -18.04 8.27 -4.06
C ALA A 48 -16.95 7.25 -4.35
N LYS A 49 -15.73 7.73 -4.65
CA LYS A 49 -14.53 6.91 -4.48
C LYS A 49 -14.43 6.64 -2.98
N ILE A 50 -14.83 5.46 -2.57
CA ILE A 50 -14.46 4.91 -1.27
C ILE A 50 -12.96 4.64 -1.37
N ALA A 51 -12.15 5.60 -0.92
CA ALA A 51 -10.76 5.33 -0.62
C ALA A 51 -10.77 4.44 0.62
N VAL A 52 -10.50 3.14 0.44
CA VAL A 52 -10.16 2.28 1.57
C VAL A 52 -8.88 2.86 2.16
N ALA A 53 -9.00 3.51 3.31
CA ALA A 53 -7.85 3.94 4.07
C ALA A 53 -7.07 2.67 4.43
N ASN A 54 -5.88 2.51 3.84
CA ASN A 54 -4.91 1.57 4.35
C ASN A 54 -4.48 2.12 5.71
N ASP A 55 -4.94 1.46 6.77
CA ASP A 55 -4.37 1.57 8.09
C ASP A 55 -2.84 1.48 7.91
N ALA A 56 -2.09 2.45 8.43
CA ALA A 56 -0.68 2.64 8.17
C ALA A 56 0.18 1.56 8.84
N GLN A 57 -0.05 0.29 8.49
CA GLN A 57 0.96 -0.74 8.60
C GLN A 57 2.11 -0.28 7.71
N THR A 58 3.30 -0.17 8.28
CA THR A 58 4.51 0.01 7.47
C THR A 58 4.56 -1.12 6.44
N GLY A 59 4.44 -0.81 5.15
CA GLY A 59 4.35 -1.83 4.10
C GLY A 59 5.56 -2.77 4.09
N ALA A 60 5.38 -3.99 3.61
CA ALA A 60 6.39 -5.05 3.63
C ALA A 60 7.72 -4.62 2.99
N LEU A 61 7.66 -3.80 1.94
CA LEU A 61 8.84 -3.23 1.28
C LEU A 61 9.64 -2.35 2.24
N ASN A 62 8.97 -1.44 2.95
CA ASN A 62 9.65 -0.54 3.89
C ASN A 62 10.21 -1.30 5.09
N GLU A 63 9.48 -2.29 5.60
CA GLU A 63 9.99 -3.18 6.66
C GLU A 63 11.26 -3.90 6.22
N CYS A 64 11.30 -4.43 4.99
CA CYS A 64 12.49 -5.09 4.49
C CYS A 64 13.64 -4.12 4.20
N ASN A 65 13.38 -2.95 3.63
CA ASN A 65 14.40 -1.92 3.43
C ASN A 65 15.05 -1.53 4.77
N ASN A 66 14.26 -1.34 5.83
CA ASN A 66 14.77 -1.05 7.15
C ASN A 66 15.55 -2.23 7.75
N SER A 67 15.09 -3.47 7.50
CA SER A 67 15.73 -4.67 8.03
C SER A 67 17.08 -4.98 7.40
N ILE A 68 17.29 -4.64 6.12
CA ILE A 68 18.56 -4.92 5.43
C ILE A 68 19.64 -3.85 5.74
N GLY A 69 19.25 -2.63 6.12
CA GLY A 69 20.19 -1.55 6.45
C GLY A 69 21.17 -1.26 5.30
N ASP A 70 22.47 -1.28 5.60
CA ASP A 70 23.54 -1.03 4.62
C ASP A 70 23.85 -2.23 3.70
N GLN A 71 23.12 -3.34 3.83
CA GLN A 71 23.32 -4.49 2.97
C GLN A 71 22.96 -4.18 1.51
N PRO A 72 23.54 -4.90 0.53
CA PRO A 72 23.18 -4.73 -0.87
C PRO A 72 21.69 -4.99 -1.11
N ARG A 73 21.10 -4.28 -2.09
CA ARG A 73 19.69 -4.45 -2.50
C ARG A 73 19.30 -5.90 -2.82
N THR A 74 20.26 -6.75 -3.17
CA THR A 74 20.01 -8.19 -3.40
C THR A 74 19.53 -8.92 -2.13
N ALA A 75 19.77 -8.39 -0.93
CA ALA A 75 19.23 -8.92 0.33
C ALA A 75 17.71 -8.70 0.48
N LEU A 76 17.13 -7.75 -0.26
CA LEU A 76 15.71 -7.41 -0.19
C LEU A 76 14.81 -8.59 -0.57
N GLN A 77 15.19 -9.33 -1.61
CA GLN A 77 14.42 -10.49 -2.10
C GLN A 77 14.29 -11.57 -1.03
N SER A 78 15.38 -11.94 -0.35
CA SER A 78 15.32 -12.94 0.72
C SER A 78 14.43 -12.50 1.88
N CYS A 79 14.39 -11.20 2.20
CA CYS A 79 13.50 -10.67 3.22
C CYS A 79 12.02 -10.79 2.80
N LEU A 80 11.69 -10.38 1.57
CA LEU A 80 10.32 -10.43 1.03
C LEU A 80 9.81 -11.86 0.89
N GLU A 81 10.66 -12.81 0.47
CA GLU A 81 10.33 -14.23 0.45
C GLU A 81 10.03 -14.78 1.84
N GLY A 82 10.83 -14.39 2.84
CA GLY A 82 10.60 -14.75 4.25
C GLY A 82 9.24 -14.26 4.74
N LYS A 83 8.91 -12.99 4.48
CA LYS A 83 7.60 -12.42 4.82
C LYS A 83 6.46 -13.11 4.08
N THR A 84 6.66 -13.48 2.82
CA THR A 84 5.68 -14.21 2.01
C THR A 84 5.37 -15.58 2.62
N ARG A 85 6.39 -16.36 3.00
CA ARG A 85 6.21 -17.66 3.67
C ARG A 85 5.47 -17.52 4.99
N GLU A 86 5.87 -16.55 5.80
CA GLU A 86 5.25 -16.28 7.10
C GLU A 86 3.77 -15.94 6.94
N ILE A 87 3.44 -14.94 6.12
CA ILE A 87 2.05 -14.50 6.00
C ILE A 87 1.17 -15.53 5.30
N THR A 88 1.71 -16.33 4.38
CA THR A 88 0.98 -17.45 3.78
C THR A 88 0.55 -18.46 4.85
N SER A 89 1.46 -18.79 5.77
CA SER A 89 1.17 -19.67 6.91
C SER A 89 0.08 -19.07 7.80
N GLN A 90 0.25 -17.81 8.21
CA GLN A 90 -0.70 -17.11 9.08
C GLN A 90 -2.10 -17.00 8.45
N MET A 91 -2.19 -16.65 7.16
CA MET A 91 -3.46 -16.55 6.46
C MET A 91 -4.19 -17.89 6.37
N ASN A 92 -3.45 -18.99 6.13
CA ASN A 92 -4.01 -20.34 6.11
C ASN A 92 -4.52 -20.76 7.49
N ILE A 93 -3.78 -20.45 8.55
CA ILE A 93 -4.21 -20.69 9.93
C ILE A 93 -5.49 -19.92 10.24
N ALA A 94 -5.54 -18.63 9.90
CA ALA A 94 -6.72 -17.78 10.11
C ALA A 94 -7.95 -18.32 9.34
N TYR A 95 -7.77 -18.70 8.07
CA TYR A 95 -8.83 -19.31 7.26
C TYR A 95 -9.35 -20.59 7.92
N LYS A 96 -8.46 -21.50 8.34
CA LYS A 96 -8.84 -22.78 8.94
C LYS A 96 -9.54 -22.62 10.28
N LYS A 97 -9.10 -21.64 11.09
CA LYS A 97 -9.77 -21.30 12.34
C LYS A 97 -11.19 -20.79 12.09
N LEU A 98 -11.37 -19.84 11.16
CA LEU A 98 -12.68 -19.32 10.80
C LEU A 98 -13.60 -20.41 10.21
N GLU A 99 -13.04 -21.29 9.38
CA GLU A 99 -13.75 -22.45 8.84
C GLU A 99 -14.26 -23.37 9.96
N ALA A 100 -13.43 -23.66 10.96
CA ALA A 100 -13.81 -24.49 12.12
C ALA A 100 -14.89 -23.81 12.97
N GLN A 101 -14.71 -22.53 13.31
CA GLN A 101 -15.69 -21.76 14.08
C GLN A 101 -17.04 -21.68 13.37
N THR A 102 -17.04 -21.54 12.04
CA THR A 102 -18.28 -21.54 11.25
C THR A 102 -18.98 -22.90 11.29
N LYS A 103 -18.22 -24.01 11.28
CA LYS A 103 -18.77 -25.37 11.41
C LYS A 103 -19.42 -25.60 12.77
N GLU A 104 -18.83 -25.06 13.85
CA GLU A 104 -19.34 -25.19 15.22
C GLU A 104 -20.71 -24.53 15.46
N ILE A 105 -21.12 -23.57 14.61
CA ILE A 105 -22.44 -22.93 14.70
C ILE A 105 -23.58 -23.95 14.46
N ASP A 106 -23.33 -24.98 13.63
CA ASP A 106 -24.28 -26.08 13.32
C ASP A 106 -25.72 -25.63 13.01
N SER A 107 -25.84 -24.54 12.25
CA SER A 107 -27.11 -24.00 11.76
C SER A 107 -27.43 -24.55 10.36
N SER A 108 -28.70 -24.50 9.96
CA SER A 108 -29.12 -24.80 8.58
C SER A 108 -28.42 -23.91 7.53
N ALA A 109 -27.91 -22.74 7.93
CA ALA A 109 -27.16 -21.83 7.06
C ALA A 109 -25.65 -22.12 6.98
N THR A 110 -25.11 -23.01 7.83
CA THR A 110 -23.65 -23.24 7.97
C THR A 110 -23.01 -23.67 6.65
N ALA A 111 -23.63 -24.59 5.89
CA ALA A 111 -23.09 -25.06 4.61
C ALA A 111 -22.89 -23.90 3.60
N LYS A 112 -23.90 -23.04 3.46
CA LYS A 112 -23.86 -21.87 2.57
C LYS A 112 -22.81 -20.85 3.00
N ALA A 113 -22.62 -20.65 4.30
CA ALA A 113 -21.59 -19.77 4.83
C ALA A 113 -20.16 -20.28 4.49
N LEU A 114 -19.91 -21.58 4.64
CA LEU A 114 -18.64 -22.21 4.29
C LEU A 114 -18.34 -22.13 2.79
N GLU A 115 -19.35 -22.36 1.94
CA GLU A 115 -19.22 -22.19 0.49
C GLU A 115 -18.86 -20.73 0.13
N SER A 116 -19.51 -19.78 0.79
CA SER A 116 -19.24 -18.34 0.59
C SER A 116 -17.85 -17.94 1.06
N LEU A 117 -17.37 -18.48 2.18
CA LEU A 117 -16.01 -18.28 2.68
C LEU A 117 -14.97 -18.80 1.68
N LEU A 118 -15.16 -20.01 1.15
CA LEU A 118 -14.28 -20.58 0.14
C LEU A 118 -14.27 -19.75 -1.15
N ALA A 119 -15.45 -19.35 -1.62
CA ALA A 119 -15.57 -18.51 -2.81
C ALA A 119 -14.89 -17.15 -2.63
N SER A 120 -15.07 -16.52 -1.46
CA SER A 120 -14.41 -15.27 -1.07
C SER A 120 -12.89 -15.41 -1.07
N GLN A 121 -12.34 -16.48 -0.48
CA GLN A 121 -10.89 -16.70 -0.47
C GLN A 121 -10.32 -16.91 -1.88
N LYS A 122 -11.01 -17.69 -2.73
CA LYS A 122 -10.59 -17.88 -4.14
C LYS A 122 -10.60 -16.59 -4.94
N ALA A 123 -11.59 -15.73 -4.72
CA ALA A 123 -11.67 -14.42 -5.36
C ALA A 123 -10.53 -13.51 -4.89
N PHE A 124 -10.23 -13.52 -3.59
CA PHE A 124 -9.11 -12.77 -3.03
C PHE A 124 -7.76 -13.17 -3.64
N GLU A 125 -7.46 -14.47 -3.78
CA GLU A 125 -6.18 -14.90 -4.40
C GLU A 125 -6.01 -14.33 -5.81
N LYS A 126 -7.07 -14.39 -6.62
CA LYS A 126 -7.08 -13.83 -7.99
C LYS A 126 -6.90 -12.31 -7.98
N PHE A 127 -7.61 -11.62 -7.08
CA PHE A 127 -7.50 -10.17 -6.93
C PHE A 127 -6.08 -9.78 -6.54
N LYS A 128 -5.50 -10.44 -5.52
CA LYS A 128 -4.14 -10.20 -5.04
C LYS A 128 -3.13 -10.31 -6.19
N ASP A 129 -3.18 -11.39 -6.96
CA ASP A 129 -2.24 -11.58 -8.06
C ASP A 129 -2.42 -10.53 -9.17
N ALA A 130 -3.66 -10.24 -9.56
CA ALA A 130 -3.93 -9.25 -10.62
C ALA A 130 -3.58 -7.81 -10.18
N GLN A 131 -3.95 -7.42 -8.97
CA GLN A 131 -3.66 -6.10 -8.40
C GLN A 131 -2.16 -5.87 -8.30
N CYS A 132 -1.43 -6.80 -7.71
CA CYS A 132 0.01 -6.64 -7.52
C CYS A 132 0.79 -6.72 -8.84
N GLN A 133 0.29 -7.47 -9.83
CA GLN A 133 0.87 -7.46 -11.17
C GLN A 133 0.72 -6.08 -11.82
N TRP A 134 -0.48 -5.49 -11.74
CA TRP A 134 -0.72 -4.14 -12.27
C TRP A 134 0.17 -3.08 -11.60
N GLU A 135 0.36 -3.14 -10.28
CA GLU A 135 1.25 -2.23 -9.55
C GLU A 135 2.72 -2.38 -10.00
N SER A 136 3.18 -3.62 -10.18
CA SER A 136 4.51 -3.92 -10.71
C SER A 136 4.69 -3.41 -12.14
N ASP A 137 3.73 -3.68 -13.03
CA ASP A 137 3.80 -3.27 -14.43
C ASP A 137 3.75 -1.74 -14.58
N SER A 138 3.06 -1.05 -13.66
CA SER A 138 3.03 0.41 -13.60
C SER A 138 4.39 1.03 -13.29
N MET A 139 5.36 0.25 -12.81
CA MET A 139 6.76 0.69 -12.66
C MET A 139 7.57 0.60 -13.95
N MET A 140 7.01 0.02 -15.03
CA MET A 140 7.67 -0.13 -16.32
C MET A 140 8.97 -0.99 -16.27
N GLY A 141 9.03 -1.95 -15.34
CA GLY A 141 10.09 -2.96 -15.23
C GLY A 141 11.25 -2.63 -14.29
N GLY A 142 12.34 -3.39 -14.40
CA GLY A 142 13.53 -3.31 -13.52
C GLY A 142 13.39 -4.12 -12.22
N SER A 143 14.45 -4.17 -11.40
CA SER A 143 14.42 -4.93 -10.14
C SER A 143 13.41 -4.37 -9.12
N GLY A 144 13.11 -3.07 -9.19
CA GLY A 144 12.09 -2.43 -8.35
C GLY A 144 10.68 -2.94 -8.60
N SER A 145 10.33 -3.30 -9.84
CA SER A 145 9.00 -3.84 -10.13
C SER A 145 8.78 -5.19 -9.45
N GLY A 146 9.81 -6.04 -9.43
CA GLY A 146 9.79 -7.32 -8.71
C GLY A 146 9.67 -7.16 -7.19
N ASP A 147 10.35 -6.16 -6.61
CA ASP A 147 10.25 -5.86 -5.18
C ASP A 147 8.84 -5.37 -4.81
N ILE A 148 8.24 -4.51 -5.65
CA ILE A 148 6.85 -4.03 -5.46
C ILE A 148 5.83 -5.16 -5.62
N LEU A 149 5.98 -6.02 -6.64
CA LEU A 149 5.12 -7.19 -6.82
C LEU A 149 5.08 -8.05 -5.54
N SER A 150 6.25 -8.41 -5.03
CA SER A 150 6.37 -9.26 -3.84
C SER A 150 5.84 -8.57 -2.59
N ALA A 151 6.15 -7.29 -2.38
CA ALA A 151 5.68 -6.54 -1.23
C ALA A 151 4.15 -6.34 -1.22
N CYS A 152 3.56 -5.97 -2.36
CA CYS A 152 2.11 -5.84 -2.50
C CYS A 152 1.39 -7.14 -2.10
N LYS A 153 1.90 -8.30 -2.55
CA LYS A 153 1.31 -9.59 -2.19
C LYS A 153 1.34 -9.82 -0.67
N VAL A 154 2.47 -9.51 -0.02
CA VAL A 154 2.58 -9.61 1.45
C VAL A 154 1.56 -8.72 2.14
N ASP A 155 1.44 -7.46 1.72
CA ASP A 155 0.57 -6.49 2.36
C ASP A 155 -0.93 -6.83 2.17
N LEU A 156 -1.33 -7.29 0.98
CA LEU A 156 -2.69 -7.78 0.76
C LEU A 156 -2.99 -9.06 1.57
N MET A 157 -2.03 -9.97 1.71
CA MET A 157 -2.21 -11.16 2.55
C MET A 157 -2.31 -10.81 4.03
N ARG A 158 -1.58 -9.77 4.51
CA ARG A 158 -1.74 -9.24 5.87
C ARG A 158 -3.13 -8.68 6.10
N TRP A 159 -3.59 -7.85 5.18
CA TRP A 159 -4.95 -7.31 5.20
C TRP A 159 -5.97 -8.45 5.27
N ARG A 160 -5.85 -9.46 4.40
CA ARG A 160 -6.78 -10.60 4.38
C ARG A 160 -6.72 -11.43 5.66
N THR A 161 -5.53 -11.64 6.21
CA THR A 161 -5.35 -12.37 7.48
C THR A 161 -6.09 -11.68 8.63
N LYS A 162 -6.05 -10.34 8.70
CA LYS A 162 -6.84 -9.55 9.67
C LYS A 162 -8.34 -9.79 9.47
N GLN A 163 -8.84 -9.67 8.23
CA GLN A 163 -10.25 -9.89 7.89
C GLN A 163 -10.74 -11.31 8.24
N LEU A 164 -9.88 -12.32 8.10
CA LEU A 164 -10.20 -13.71 8.45
C LEU A 164 -10.16 -13.96 9.97
N SER A 165 -9.34 -13.21 10.70
CA SER A 165 -9.16 -13.37 12.15
C SER A 165 -10.20 -12.60 12.96
N GLU A 166 -10.75 -11.53 12.40
CA GLU A 166 -11.74 -10.64 13.02
C GLU A 166 -12.94 -10.43 12.06
N PRO A 167 -13.78 -11.45 11.83
CA PRO A 167 -14.87 -11.34 10.86
C PRO A 167 -15.93 -10.36 11.38
N GLY A 168 -16.06 -9.20 10.75
CA GLY A 168 -17.08 -8.18 11.07
C GLY A 168 -16.59 -6.92 11.79
N ALA A 169 -15.27 -6.72 11.92
CA ALA A 169 -14.65 -5.46 12.31
C ALA A 169 -14.45 -4.51 11.11
#